data_AF-A0A970H088-F1
#
_entry.id   AF-A0A970H088-F1
#
_cell.length_a   1.000
_cell.length_b   1.000
_cell.length_c   1.000
_cell.angle_alpha   90.00
_cell.angle_beta   90.00
_cell.angle_gamma   90.00
#
_symmetry.space_group_name_H-M   'P 1'
#
loop_
_entity.id
_entity.type
_entity.pdbx_description
1 polymer ?
#
loop_
_entity_poly.entity_id
_entity_poly.type
_entity_poly.pdbx_seq_one_letter_code
_entity_poly.pdbx_strand_id
1 'polypeptide(L)' 'MECKTKRLDGDNLAAAAIYKLDALRKAGGLRIRGILVSFRRVRDGDKRRAEEANIKVIDQAGLPRLKELLAAAIR' A
#
# COMPACT_ATOMS: atom_id res chain seq x y z
N MET A 1 -3.54 8.02 -0.86
CA MET A 1 -3.98 6.74 -0.27
C MET A 1 -4.84 6.02 -1.29
N GLU A 2 -4.69 4.70 -1.43
CA GLU A 2 -5.56 3.87 -2.28
C GLU A 2 -6.10 2.69 -1.47
N CYS A 3 -7.39 2.38 -1.64
CA CYS A 3 -8.08 1.29 -0.93
C CYS A 3 -8.57 0.23 -1.94
N LYS A 4 -8.36 -1.05 -1.64
CA LYS A 4 -8.76 -2.17 -2.50
C LYS A 4 -9.51 -3.24 -1.71
N THR A 5 -10.71 -3.58 -2.19
CA THR A 5 -11.47 -4.75 -1.72
C THR A 5 -11.26 -5.98 -2.60
N LYS A 6 -10.85 -5.78 -3.86
CA LYS A 6 -10.45 -6.86 -4.79
C LYS A 6 -9.23 -7.61 -4.24
N ARG A 7 -9.18 -8.91 -4.52
CA ARG A 7 -8.05 -9.78 -4.22
C ARG A 7 -6.78 -9.30 -4.92
N LEU A 8 -5.68 -9.22 -4.16
CA LEU A 8 -4.34 -8.86 -4.65
C LEU A 8 -3.31 -9.96 -4.32
N ASP A 9 -3.78 -11.14 -3.91
CA ASP A 9 -2.97 -12.25 -3.40
C ASP A 9 -2.51 -13.23 -4.49
N GLY A 10 -2.85 -12.97 -5.76
CA GLY A 10 -2.33 -13.69 -6.92
C GLY A 10 -1.07 -13.04 -7.50
N ASP A 11 -0.41 -13.74 -8.42
CA ASP A 11 0.81 -13.26 -9.08
C ASP A 11 0.61 -11.90 -9.75
N ASN A 12 1.42 -10.92 -9.32
CA ASN A 12 1.46 -9.54 -9.80
C ASN A 12 0.13 -8.77 -9.72
N LEU A 13 -0.87 -9.26 -8.99
CA LEU A 13 -2.16 -8.56 -8.88
C LEU A 13 -2.06 -7.24 -8.11
N ALA A 14 -1.14 -7.12 -7.16
CA ALA A 14 -0.88 -5.88 -6.44
C ALA A 14 -0.05 -4.86 -7.26
N ALA A 15 0.70 -5.31 -8.27
CA ALA A 15 1.67 -4.48 -8.98
C ALA A 15 1.03 -3.25 -9.65
N ALA A 16 -0.12 -3.43 -10.29
CA ALA A 16 -0.84 -2.33 -10.93
C ALA A 16 -1.26 -1.23 -9.94
N ALA A 17 -1.69 -1.60 -8.73
CA ALA A 17 -2.03 -0.63 -7.69
C ALA A 17 -0.80 0.07 -7.13
N ILE A 18 0.30 -0.66 -6.92
CA ILE A 18 1.57 -0.12 -6.43
C ILE A 18 2.14 0.90 -7.42
N TYR A 19 2.26 0.54 -8.70
CA TYR A 19 2.83 1.43 -9.72
C TYR A 19 1.97 2.67 -9.95
N LYS A 20 0.64 2.51 -9.97
CA LYS A 20 -0.28 3.65 -10.04
C LYS A 20 -0.07 4.60 -8.87
N LEU A 21 0.00 4.06 -7.65
CA LEU A 21 0.17 4.87 -6.45
C LEU A 21 1.54 5.54 -6.38
N ASP A 22 2.62 4.89 -6.85
CA ASP A 22 3.96 5.50 -6.92
C ASP A 22 4.01 6.65 -7.93
N ALA A 23 3.38 6.50 -9.11
CA ALA A 23 3.29 7.58 -10.09
C ALA A 23 2.59 8.81 -9.51
N LEU A 24 1.46 8.62 -8.80
CA LEU A 24 0.74 9.70 -8.13
C LEU A 24 1.54 10.31 -6.98
N ARG A 25 2.24 9.49 -6.20
CA ARG A 25 3.13 9.94 -5.12
C ARG A 25 4.23 10.85 -5.67
N LYS A 26 4.89 10.45 -6.76
CA LYS A 26 5.94 11.24 -7.43
C LYS A 26 5.41 12.58 -7.92
N ALA A 27 4.18 12.62 -8.44
CA ALA A 27 3.54 13.87 -8.86
C ALA A 27 3.26 14.84 -7.70
N GLY A 28 3.05 14.33 -6.48
CA GLY A 28 2.83 15.15 -5.29
C GLY A 28 4.09 15.73 -4.65
N GLY A 29 5.28 15.39 -5.14
CA GLY A 29 6.57 15.87 -4.63
C GLY A 29 7.29 14.90 -3.68
N LEU A 30 8.53 15.24 -3.33
CA LEU A 30 9.49 14.33 -2.69
C LEU A 30 9.10 13.86 -1.27
N ARG A 31 8.27 14.64 -0.55
CA ARG A 31 7.86 14.34 0.83
C ARG A 31 6.56 13.55 0.93
N ILE A 32 5.93 13.21 -0.19
CA ILE A 32 4.67 12.47 -0.19
C ILE A 32 4.93 10.98 0.00
N ARG A 33 4.14 10.36 0.88
CA ARG A 33 4.11 8.91 1.10
C ARG A 33 2.85 8.29 0.51
N GLY A 34 2.99 7.09 -0.05
CA GLY A 34 1.86 6.29 -0.48
C GLY A 34 1.38 5.39 0.65
N ILE A 35 0.06 5.15 0.72
CA ILE A 35 -0.52 4.12 1.59
C ILE A 35 -1.50 3.31 0.75
N LEU A 36 -1.28 1.99 0.68
CA LEU A 36 -2.17 1.01 0.09
C LEU A 36 -2.88 0.23 1.21
N VAL A 37 -4.19 0.41 1.32
CA VAL A 37 -5.03 -0.37 2.24
C VAL A 37 -5.72 -1.48 1.45
N SER A 38 -5.49 -2.74 1.82
CA SER A 38 -6.14 -3.89 1.18
C SER A 38 -7.02 -4.64 2.17
N PHE A 39 -8.26 -4.93 1.76
CA PHE A 39 -9.17 -5.74 2.55
C PHE A 39 -8.70 -7.19 2.69
N ARG A 40 -7.92 -7.68 1.72
CA ARG A 40 -7.39 -9.04 1.65
C ARG A 40 -5.88 -9.03 1.88
N ARG A 41 -5.29 -10.20 2.11
CA ARG A 41 -3.84 -10.35 2.22
C ARG A 41 -3.14 -9.82 0.96
N VAL A 42 -2.00 -9.17 1.17
CA VAL A 42 -1.02 -8.87 0.11
C VAL A 42 0.18 -9.79 0.32
N ARG A 43 0.73 -10.34 -0.77
CA ARG A 43 1.89 -11.24 -0.69
C ARG A 43 3.13 -10.49 -0.26
N ASP A 44 4.07 -11.19 0.37
CA ASP A 44 5.26 -10.55 0.95
C ASP A 44 6.19 -9.97 -0.13
N GLY A 45 6.26 -10.58 -1.32
CA GLY A 45 6.98 -10.02 -2.46
C GLY A 45 6.38 -8.69 -2.95
N ASP A 46 5.06 -8.56 -2.95
CA ASP A 46 4.37 -7.31 -3.31
C ASP A 46 4.44 -6.26 -2.20
N LYS A 47 4.48 -6.68 -0.92
CA LYS A 47 4.76 -5.78 0.21
C LYS A 47 6.16 -5.18 0.10
N ARG A 48 7.17 -5.99 -0.21
CA ARG A 48 8.55 -5.53 -0.43
C ARG A 48 8.65 -4.55 -1.59
N ARG A 49 8.01 -4.86 -2.72
CA ARG A 49 7.90 -3.96 -3.87
C ARG A 49 7.25 -2.61 -3.51
N ALA A 50 6.19 -2.63 -2.69
CA ALA A 50 5.55 -1.41 -2.23
C ALA A 50 6.47 -0.59 -1.31
N GLU A 51 7.20 -1.26 -0.41
CA GLU A 51 8.15 -0.62 0.50
C GLU A 51 9.29 0.09 -0.26
N GLU A 52 9.85 -0.56 -1.29
CA GLU A 52 10.84 0.04 -2.21
C GLU A 52 10.32 1.32 -2.90
N ALA A 53 9.00 1.41 -3.10
CA ALA A 53 8.33 2.57 -3.69
C ALA A 53 7.86 3.62 -2.67
N ASN A 54 8.28 3.54 -1.40
CA ASN A 54 7.79 4.37 -0.29
C ASN A 54 6.26 4.32 -0.13
N ILE A 55 5.68 3.12 -0.32
CA ILE A 55 4.25 2.83 -0.13
C ILE A 55 4.08 1.90 1.07
N LYS A 56 3.40 2.38 2.11
CA LYS A 56 2.99 1.55 3.25
C LYS A 56 1.82 0.66 2.84
N VAL A 57 1.93 -0.65 3.07
CA VAL A 57 0.81 -1.59 2.90
C VAL A 57 0.17 -1.89 4.26
N ILE A 58 -1.15 -1.74 4.34
CA ILE A 58 -1.99 -2.19 5.45
C ILE A 58 -2.99 -3.19 4.86
N ASP A 59 -2.72 -4.48 4.99
CA ASP A 59 -3.57 -5.54 4.46
C ASP A 59 -4.49 -6.13 5.54
N GLN A 60 -5.17 -7.24 5.23
CA GLN A 60 -6.09 -7.93 6.13
C GLN A 60 -5.58 -8.08 7.58
N ALA A 61 -4.29 -8.39 7.77
CA ALA A 61 -3.71 -8.57 9.10
C ALA A 61 -3.54 -7.24 9.88
N GLY A 62 -3.41 -6.13 9.16
CA GLY A 62 -3.27 -4.78 9.73
C GLY A 62 -4.60 -4.06 9.97
N LEU A 63 -5.70 -4.46 9.32
CA LEU A 63 -6.98 -3.76 9.40
C LEU A 63 -7.53 -3.57 10.83
N PRO A 64 -7.45 -4.55 11.76
CA PRO A 64 -7.89 -4.34 13.14
C PRO A 64 -7.17 -3.18 13.84
N ARG A 65 -5.96 -2.83 13.38
CA ARG A 65 -5.13 -1.72 13.88
C ARG A 65 -5.01 -0.59 12.87
N LEU A 66 -5.95 -0.45 11.92
CA LEU A 66 -5.86 0.51 10.82
C LEU A 66 -5.60 1.94 11.32
N LYS A 67 -6.31 2.40 12.36
CA LYS A 67 -6.15 3.74 12.93
C LYS A 67 -4.73 3.98 13.44
N GLU A 68 -4.17 3.03 14.17
CA GLU A 68 -2.81 3.08 14.71
C GLU A 68 -1.77 3.09 13.58
N LEU A 69 -1.91 2.18 12.62
CA LEU A 69 -0.98 2.05 11.50
C LEU A 69 -1.02 3.26 10.55
N LEU A 70 -2.18 3.86 10.34
CA LEU A 70 -2.32 5.11 9.59
C LEU A 70 -1.66 6.28 10.32
N ALA A 71 -1.90 6.43 11.63
CA ALA A 71 -1.27 7.47 12.42
C ALA A 71 0.26 7.35 12.40
N ALA A 72 0.78 6.12 12.50
CA ALA A 72 2.22 5.85 12.40
C ALA A 72 2.78 6.13 10.99
N ALA A 73 2.00 5.91 9.93
CA ALA A 73 2.43 6.11 8.54
C ALA A 73 2.42 7.58 8.09
N ILE A 74 1.78 8.48 8.84
CA ILE A 74 1.65 9.91 8.51
C ILE A 74 2.64 10.78 9.31
N ARG A 75 3.17 10.29 10.44
CA ARG A 75 4.29 10.91 11.17
C ARG A 75 5.61 10.74 10.45
#